data_AF-A0A9E0XPD0-F1
#
_entry.id   AF-A0A9E0XPD0-F1
#
_cell.length_a   1.000
_cell.length_b   1.000
_cell.length_c   1.000
_cell.angle_alpha   90.00
_cell.angle_beta   90.00
_cell.angle_gamma   90.00
#
_symmetry.space_group_name_H-M   'P 1'
#
loop_
_entity.id
_entity.type
_entity.pdbx_description
1 polymer ?
#
loop_
_entity_poly.entity_id
_entity_poly.type
_entity_poly.pdbx_seq_one_letter_code
_entity_poly.pdbx_strand_id
1 'polypeptide(L)'
;MNEVLLIYGTALLLAWPLGLYLALVYADRPTVLDRAFGPAEGLIYRAMGVRADLTMGWRAYGRALLRLHLLIGLMAFGILMFQGVL
;
A
#
# COMPACT_ATOMS: atom_id res chain seq x y z
N MET A 1 -20.84 6.10 25.84
CA MET A 1 -21.76 6.46 24.73
C MET A 1 -21.19 7.59 23.89
N ASN A 2 -20.57 8.61 24.50
CA ASN A 2 -19.90 9.69 23.79
C ASN A 2 -18.64 9.21 23.04
N GLU A 3 -17.93 8.20 23.55
CA GLU A 3 -16.74 7.64 22.88
C GLU A 3 -17.10 7.01 21.54
N VAL A 4 -18.24 6.32 21.49
CA VAL A 4 -18.73 5.67 20.27
C VAL A 4 -19.01 6.70 19.18
N LEU A 5 -19.65 7.82 19.52
CA LEU A 5 -19.92 8.91 18.59
C LEU A 5 -18.62 9.57 18.10
N LEU A 6 -17.64 9.76 18.98
CA LEU A 6 -16.34 10.32 18.60
C LEU A 6 -15.56 9.40 17.66
N ILE A 7 -15.52 8.10 17.95
CA ILE A 7 -14.82 7.12 17.11
C ILE A 7 -15.46 7.05 15.73
N TYR A 8 -16.78 6.83 15.64
CA TYR A 8 -17.45 6.73 14.35
C TYR A 8 -17.46 8.05 13.59
N GLY A 9 -17.67 9.18 14.28
CA GLY A 9 -17.60 10.51 13.67
C GLY A 9 -16.23 10.78 13.03
N THR A 10 -15.16 10.51 13.77
CA THR A 10 -13.78 10.70 13.26
C THR A 10 -13.46 9.71 12.14
N ALA A 11 -13.85 8.44 12.30
CA ALA A 11 -13.64 7.42 11.27
C ALA A 11 -14.33 7.80 9.95
N LEU A 12 -15.59 8.26 9.99
CA LEU A 12 -16.30 8.71 8.80
C LEU A 12 -15.69 9.98 8.20
N LEU A 13 -15.29 10.93 9.05
CA LEU A 13 -14.64 12.16 8.63
C LEU A 13 -13.33 11.89 7.88
N LEU A 14 -12.55 10.89 8.30
CA LEU A 14 -11.32 10.47 7.63
C LEU A 14 -11.56 9.53 6.44
N ALA A 15 -12.55 8.64 6.54
CA ALA A 15 -12.90 7.70 5.47
C ALA A 15 -13.40 8.42 4.23
N TRP A 16 -14.13 9.53 4.37
CA TRP A 16 -14.64 10.30 3.24
C TRP A 16 -13.54 10.83 2.30
N PRO A 17 -12.57 11.65 2.74
CA PRO A 17 -11.49 12.12 1.88
C PRO A 17 -10.59 10.99 1.40
N LEU A 18 -10.33 9.98 2.25
CA LEU A 18 -9.51 8.82 1.87
C LEU A 18 -10.19 8.01 0.75
N GLY A 19 -11.50 7.80 0.84
CA GLY A 19 -12.28 7.08 -0.17
C GLY A 19 -12.30 7.83 -1.51
N LEU A 20 -12.45 9.15 -1.49
CA LEU A 20 -12.35 9.98 -2.70
C LEU A 20 -10.96 9.88 -3.34
N TYR A 21 -9.90 9.91 -2.52
CA TYR A 21 -8.54 9.72 -3.01
C TYR A 21 -8.36 8.35 -3.66
N LEU A 22 -8.77 7.28 -2.99
CA LEU A 22 -8.69 5.92 -3.55
C LEU A 22 -9.48 5.77 -4.84
N ALA A 23 -10.67 6.38 -4.94
CA ALA A 23 -11.46 6.38 -6.16
C ALA A 23 -10.72 7.02 -7.35
N LEU A 24 -9.98 8.11 -7.11
CA LEU A 24 -9.15 8.75 -8.14
C LEU A 24 -7.96 7.87 -8.55
N VAL A 25 -7.27 7.26 -7.57
CA VAL A 25 -6.14 6.36 -7.82
C VAL A 25 -6.57 5.13 -8.62
N TYR A 26 -7.67 4.47 -8.23
CA TYR A 26 -8.19 3.31 -8.96
C TYR A 26 -8.71 3.66 -10.36
N ALA A 27 -9.11 4.92 -10.58
CA ALA A 27 -9.51 5.43 -11.89
C ALA A 27 -8.32 5.92 -12.75
N ASP A 28 -7.08 5.73 -12.28
CA ASP A 28 -5.84 6.17 -12.94
C ASP A 28 -5.86 7.68 -13.28
N ARG A 29 -6.45 8.47 -12.36
CA ARG A 29 -6.57 9.93 -12.48
C ARG A 29 -5.47 10.60 -11.65
N PRO A 30 -4.86 11.70 -12.15
CA PRO A 30 -3.83 12.41 -11.41
C PRO A 30 -4.40 12.98 -10.11
N THR A 31 -3.72 12.73 -9.00
CA THR A 31 -4.06 13.22 -7.67
C THR A 31 -3.17 14.38 -7.25
N VAL A 32 -3.61 15.16 -6.25
CA VAL A 32 -2.78 16.23 -5.66
C VAL A 32 -1.52 15.65 -5.00
N LEU A 33 -1.62 14.43 -4.48
CA LEU A 33 -0.53 13.73 -3.82
C LEU A 33 0.55 13.30 -4.82
N ASP A 34 0.18 12.95 -6.05
CA ASP A 34 1.12 12.59 -7.12
C ASP A 34 2.08 13.74 -7.44
N ARG A 35 1.64 14.99 -7.27
CA ARG A 35 2.53 16.16 -7.48
C ARG A 35 3.63 16.24 -6.42
N ALA A 36 3.35 15.81 -5.20
CA ALA A 36 4.32 15.82 -4.10
C ALA A 36 5.16 14.55 -4.06
N PHE A 37 4.54 13.38 -4.26
CA PHE A 37 5.17 12.06 -4.09
C PHE A 37 5.59 11.40 -5.39
N GLY A 38 5.05 11.81 -6.55
CA GLY A 38 5.40 11.24 -7.85
C GLY A 38 6.90 11.23 -8.18
N PRO A 39 7.69 12.27 -7.83
CA PRO A 39 9.14 12.21 -8.01
C PRO A 39 9.82 11.11 -7.18
N ALA A 40 9.39 10.93 -5.93
CA ALA A 40 9.91 9.88 -5.05
C ALA A 40 9.47 8.50 -5.55
N GLU A 41 8.22 8.38 -5.97
CA GLU A 41 7.66 7.15 -6.53
C GLU A 41 8.42 6.71 -7.79
N GLY A 42 8.69 7.64 -8.71
CA GLY A 42 9.49 7.38 -9.90
C GLY A 42 10.93 6.94 -9.58
N LEU A 43 11.56 7.51 -8.54
CA LEU A 43 12.88 7.07 -8.09
C LEU A 43 12.85 5.66 -7.53
N ILE A 44 11.85 5.32 -6.71
CA ILE A 44 11.68 3.99 -6.13
C ILE A 44 11.42 2.97 -7.23
N TYR A 45 10.51 3.24 -8.17
CA TYR A 45 10.25 2.34 -9.30
C TYR A 45 11.51 2.09 -10.13
N ARG A 46 12.28 3.14 -10.41
CA ARG A 46 13.55 3.00 -11.14
C ARG A 46 14.58 2.19 -10.36
N ALA A 47 14.72 2.43 -9.05
CA ALA A 47 15.65 1.68 -8.19
C ALA A 47 15.27 0.19 -8.10
N MET A 48 13.98 -0.11 -8.10
CA MET A 48 13.47 -1.50 -8.06
C MET A 48 13.35 -2.14 -9.45
N GLY A 49 13.61 -1.40 -10.53
CA GLY A 49 13.42 -1.88 -11.91
C GLY A 49 11.95 -2.17 -12.27
N VAL A 50 11.01 -1.55 -11.54
CA VAL A 50 9.56 -1.75 -11.71
C VAL A 50 9.03 -0.80 -12.78
N ARG A 51 8.22 -1.35 -13.69
CA ARG A 51 7.52 -0.61 -14.72
C ARG A 51 6.08 -0.36 -14.30
N ALA A 52 5.80 0.84 -13.77
CA ALA A 52 4.48 1.24 -13.30
C ALA A 52 3.46 1.42 -14.44
N ASP A 53 3.92 1.56 -15.68
CA ASP A 53 3.10 1.69 -16.88
C ASP A 53 2.45 0.37 -17.33
N LEU A 54 2.86 -0.77 -16.76
CA LEU A 54 2.37 -2.09 -17.13
C LEU A 54 1.24 -2.55 -16.21
N THR A 55 0.09 -2.83 -16.79
CA THR A 55 -1.03 -3.45 -16.08
C THR A 55 -0.77 -4.95 -15.87
N MET A 56 -0.92 -5.42 -14.63
CA MET A 56 -0.80 -6.84 -14.31
C MET A 56 -2.13 -7.57 -14.54
N GLY A 57 -2.11 -8.65 -15.33
CA GLY A 57 -3.24 -9.57 -15.37
C GLY A 57 -3.45 -10.30 -14.03
N TRP A 58 -4.67 -10.75 -13.75
CA TRP A 58 -5.06 -11.36 -12.47
C TRP A 58 -4.14 -12.50 -12.00
N ARG A 59 -3.66 -13.35 -12.92
CA ARG A 59 -2.72 -14.45 -12.62
C ARG A 59 -1.35 -13.94 -12.18
N ALA A 60 -0.85 -12.91 -12.86
CA ALA A 60 0.44 -12.31 -12.54
C ALA A 60 0.37 -11.60 -11.18
N TYR A 61 -0.71 -10.83 -10.95
CA TYR A 61 -0.98 -10.19 -9.67
C TYR A 61 -1.07 -11.21 -8.52
N GLY A 62 -1.86 -12.27 -8.67
CA GLY A 62 -1.99 -13.31 -7.65
C GLY A 62 -0.65 -13.98 -7.32
N ARG A 63 0.18 -14.31 -8.33
CA ARG A 63 1.51 -14.87 -8.09
C ARG A 63 2.46 -13.89 -7.40
N ALA A 64 2.43 -12.61 -7.79
CA ALA A 64 3.25 -11.58 -7.15
C ALA A 64 2.87 -11.44 -5.66
N LEU A 65 1.57 -11.38 -5.37
CA LEU A 65 1.04 -11.29 -4.02
C LEU A 65 1.50 -12.47 -3.15
N LEU A 66 1.37 -13.71 -3.64
CA LEU A 66 1.78 -14.91 -2.92
C LEU A 66 3.29 -14.92 -2.63
N ARG A 67 4.12 -14.61 -3.63
CA ARG A 67 5.59 -14.57 -3.46
C ARG A 67 6.01 -13.53 -2.43
N LEU A 68 5.41 -12.35 -2.49
CA LEU A 68 5.69 -11.26 -1.55
C LEU A 68 5.33 -11.69 -0.12
N HIS A 69 4.13 -12.22 0.11
CA HIS A 69 3.68 -12.64 1.44
C HIS A 69 4.51 -13.80 1.98
N LEU A 70 4.88 -14.77 1.11
CA LEU A 70 5.74 -15.86 1.52
C LEU A 70 7.11 -15.34 1.96
N LEU A 71 7.73 -14.43 1.19
CA LEU A 71 9.02 -13.84 1.54
C LEU A 71 8.97 -13.06 2.86
N ILE A 72 7.97 -12.17 3.01
CA ILE A 72 7.78 -11.39 4.24
C ILE A 72 7.53 -12.32 5.43
N GLY A 73 6.69 -13.34 5.25
CA GLY A 73 6.40 -14.32 6.29
C GLY A 73 7.64 -15.10 6.72
N LEU A 74 8.46 -15.56 5.77
CA LEU A 74 9.72 -16.24 6.06
C LEU A 74 10.73 -15.31 6.74
N MET A 75 10.80 -14.05 6.32
CA MET A 75 11.68 -13.05 6.94
C MET A 75 11.26 -12.77 8.38
N ALA A 76 9.97 -12.52 8.63
CA ALA A 76 9.43 -12.30 9.97
C ALA A 76 9.64 -13.54 10.85
N PHE A 77 9.38 -14.74 10.32
CA PHE A 77 9.64 -15.99 11.02
C PHE A 77 11.11 -16.14 11.40
N GLY A 78 12.03 -15.87 10.46
CA GLY A 78 13.47 -15.88 10.72
C GLY A 78 13.86 -14.90 11.82
N ILE A 79 13.41 -13.65 11.73
CA ILE A 79 13.66 -12.62 12.75
C ILE A 79 13.19 -13.11 14.12
N LEU A 80 11.97 -13.63 14.24
CA LEU A 80 11.42 -14.10 15.52
C LEU A 80 12.18 -15.31 16.06
N MET A 81 12.55 -16.27 15.21
CA MET A 81 13.31 -17.46 15.61
C MET A 81 14.73 -17.12 16.08
N PHE A 82 15.35 -16.10 15.48
CA PHE A 82 16.70 -15.66 15.82
C PHE A 82 16.72 -14.44 16.75
N GLN A 83 15.57 -13.97 17.24
CA GLN A 83 15.46 -12.80 18.12
C GLN A 83 16.23 -12.97 19.45
N GLY A 84 16.49 -14.21 19.88
CA GLY A 84 17.32 -14.48 21.07
C GLY A 84 18.83 -14.38 20.81
N VAL A 85 19.25 -14.29 19.55
CA VAL A 85 20.66 -14.26 19.10
C VAL A 85 21.02 -12.94 18.43
N LEU A 86 20.05 -12.27 17.78
CA LEU A 86 20.14 -10.90 17.25
C LEU A 86 19.99 -9.84 18.35
#